data_AF-A0A2G6J3V5-F1
#
_entry.id   AF-A0A2G6J3V5-F1
#
_cell.length_a   1.000
_cell.length_b   1.000
_cell.length_c   1.000
_cell.angle_alpha   90.00
_cell.angle_beta   90.00
_cell.angle_gamma   90.00
#
_symmetry.space_group_name_H-M   'P 1'
#
loop_
_entity.id
_entity.type
_entity.pdbx_description
1 polymer ?
#
loop_
_entity_poly.entity_id
_entity_poly.type
_entity_poly.pdbx_seq_one_letter_code
_entity_poly.pdbx_strand_id
1 'polypeptide(L)'
;MKAGDTGPKNPYNTKAAIETFLDGKTVTMKGSDIPSHPNGYDENTNFGAATQCYAKTTIIITTGLKFSVTSDLGTLNGAPNTGDKGTCDHNTVASVRTFDSTTVAIDNVAKDGSCFDITATYSGFKQEGRAMISADGKTLKMELFFEGQATGHRCADGAVGAKTVTLKGAAFTGDAVQVYQIATSS
;
A
#
# COMPACT_ATOMS: atom_id res chain seq x y z
N MET A 1 -37.65 5.98 21.63
CA MET A 1 -37.09 5.21 20.51
C MET A 1 -35.67 5.70 20.29
N LYS A 2 -34.65 4.83 20.41
CA LYS A 2 -33.25 5.22 20.12
C LYS A 2 -33.07 5.28 18.61
N ALA A 3 -32.65 6.43 18.10
CA ALA A 3 -32.18 6.58 16.73
C ALA A 3 -30.92 5.72 16.56
N GLY A 4 -31.04 4.62 15.81
CA GLY A 4 -29.92 3.78 15.41
C GLY A 4 -29.41 4.23 14.05
N ASP A 5 -28.13 4.55 13.99
CA ASP A 5 -27.34 4.88 12.80
C ASP A 5 -27.72 4.04 11.58
N THR A 6 -28.25 4.69 10.53
CA THR A 6 -28.46 4.09 9.20
C THR A 6 -27.58 4.77 8.15
N GLY A 7 -26.35 5.16 8.53
CA GLY A 7 -25.33 5.46 7.52
C GLY A 7 -25.09 4.22 6.64
N PRO A 8 -24.72 4.38 5.35
CA PRO A 8 -24.35 3.25 4.51
C PRO A 8 -23.20 2.50 5.19
N LYS A 9 -23.44 1.26 5.61
CA LYS A 9 -22.41 0.41 6.20
C LYS A 9 -21.43 0.03 5.10
N ASN A 10 -20.14 0.26 5.31
CA ASN A 10 -19.10 -0.16 4.36
C ASN A 10 -19.21 -1.69 4.14
N PRO A 11 -19.41 -2.17 2.89
CA PRO A 11 -19.60 -3.59 2.62
C PRO A 11 -18.33 -4.43 2.85
N TYR A 12 -17.16 -3.78 2.99
CA TYR A 12 -15.86 -4.43 3.12
C TYR A 12 -15.48 -4.73 4.58
N ASN A 13 -16.45 -5.23 5.36
CA ASN A 13 -16.30 -5.41 6.81
C ASN A 13 -16.02 -6.86 7.26
N THR A 14 -15.71 -7.75 6.31
CA THR A 14 -15.27 -9.12 6.57
C THR A 14 -14.17 -9.50 5.59
N LYS A 15 -13.31 -10.44 5.99
CA LYS A 15 -12.24 -10.98 5.13
C LYS A 15 -12.80 -11.50 3.79
N ALA A 16 -13.82 -12.33 3.84
CA ALA A 16 -14.43 -12.92 2.65
C ALA A 16 -15.03 -11.87 1.70
N ALA A 17 -15.65 -10.80 2.23
CA ALA A 17 -16.19 -9.72 1.41
C ALA A 17 -15.08 -8.93 0.70
N ILE A 18 -13.97 -8.66 1.40
CA ILE A 18 -12.79 -7.99 0.81
C ILE A 18 -12.16 -8.87 -0.26
N GLU A 19 -11.90 -10.15 0.04
CA GLU A 19 -11.30 -11.11 -0.89
C GLU A 19 -12.13 -11.25 -2.16
N THR A 20 -13.45 -11.44 -2.01
CA THR A 20 -14.37 -11.56 -3.15
C THR A 20 -14.39 -10.29 -4.00
N PHE A 21 -14.34 -9.11 -3.37
CA PHE A 21 -14.39 -7.85 -4.09
C PHE A 21 -13.10 -7.56 -4.86
N LEU A 22 -11.95 -7.84 -4.26
CA LEU A 22 -10.64 -7.58 -4.86
C LEU A 22 -10.24 -8.62 -5.90
N ASP A 23 -10.83 -9.82 -5.87
CA ASP A 23 -10.51 -10.87 -6.84
C ASP A 23 -10.71 -10.42 -8.29
N GLY A 24 -9.69 -10.65 -9.12
CA GLY A 24 -9.64 -10.24 -10.52
C GLY A 24 -9.51 -8.73 -10.75
N LYS A 25 -9.43 -7.89 -9.70
CA LYS A 25 -9.27 -6.44 -9.87
C LYS A 25 -7.85 -6.08 -10.26
N THR A 26 -7.74 -5.01 -11.05
CA THR A 26 -6.49 -4.29 -11.23
C THR A 26 -6.57 -3.00 -10.42
N VAL A 27 -5.54 -2.72 -9.63
CA VAL A 27 -5.43 -1.48 -8.86
C VAL A 27 -4.18 -0.71 -9.28
N THR A 28 -4.23 0.62 -9.31
CA THR A 28 -3.12 1.46 -9.84
C THR A 28 -2.87 2.68 -8.96
N MET A 29 -1.60 2.92 -8.62
CA MET A 29 -1.08 4.10 -7.93
C MET A 29 -0.22 4.93 -8.90
N LYS A 30 -0.41 6.25 -8.95
CA LYS A 30 0.38 7.19 -9.78
C LYS A 30 0.20 8.65 -9.33
N GLY A 31 1.12 9.54 -9.70
CA GLY A 31 0.98 10.98 -9.40
C GLY A 31 0.83 11.25 -7.91
N SER A 32 -0.15 12.06 -7.50
CA SER A 32 -0.41 12.40 -6.09
C SER A 32 -0.85 11.22 -5.21
N ASP A 33 -1.15 10.07 -5.80
CA ASP A 33 -1.48 8.86 -5.06
C ASP A 33 -0.23 8.12 -4.54
N ILE A 34 0.96 8.52 -5.00
CA ILE A 34 2.25 8.01 -4.53
C ILE A 34 2.66 8.82 -3.29
N PRO A 35 2.90 8.17 -2.14
CA PRO A 35 3.29 8.87 -0.93
C PRO A 35 4.80 9.13 -0.91
N SER A 36 5.23 10.13 -0.12
CA SER A 36 6.66 10.51 -0.04
C SER A 36 7.59 9.43 0.53
N HIS A 37 7.05 8.48 1.30
CA HIS A 37 7.81 7.41 1.94
C HIS A 37 7.15 6.04 1.72
N PRO A 38 7.07 5.55 0.47
CA PRO A 38 6.48 4.24 0.20
C PRO A 38 7.24 3.17 0.99
N ASN A 39 6.51 2.21 1.58
CA ASN A 39 7.09 1.15 2.40
C ASN A 39 7.93 1.65 3.60
N GLY A 40 7.80 2.93 3.98
CA GLY A 40 8.56 3.58 5.05
C GLY A 40 9.92 4.16 4.64
N TYR A 41 10.25 4.21 3.34
CA TYR A 41 11.53 4.71 2.85
C TYR A 41 11.34 5.99 2.04
N ASP A 42 12.14 7.01 2.34
CA ASP A 42 12.19 8.27 1.59
C ASP A 42 12.43 8.00 0.10
N GLU A 43 11.45 8.34 -0.73
CA GLU A 43 11.49 8.11 -2.18
C GLU A 43 12.66 8.82 -2.87
N ASN A 44 13.21 9.85 -2.23
CA ASN A 44 14.34 10.63 -2.73
C ASN A 44 15.69 10.02 -2.37
N THR A 45 15.73 8.88 -1.68
CA THR A 45 16.99 8.20 -1.32
C THR A 45 17.27 7.05 -2.27
N ASN A 46 18.50 6.99 -2.80
CA ASN A 46 18.93 5.91 -3.68
C ASN A 46 19.20 4.63 -2.86
N PHE A 47 18.38 3.60 -3.05
CA PHE A 47 18.57 2.26 -2.49
C PHE A 47 18.96 1.23 -3.58
N GLY A 48 19.55 1.69 -4.67
CA GLY A 48 19.85 0.89 -5.85
C GLY A 48 18.57 0.30 -6.45
N ALA A 49 18.56 -1.02 -6.66
CA ALA A 49 17.39 -1.72 -7.20
C ALA A 49 16.13 -1.68 -6.30
N ALA A 50 16.30 -1.32 -5.01
CA ALA A 50 15.21 -1.20 -4.04
C ALA A 50 14.75 0.25 -3.84
N THR A 51 15.16 1.19 -4.69
CA THR A 51 14.72 2.60 -4.61
C THR A 51 13.20 2.70 -4.75
N GLN A 52 12.56 3.50 -3.89
CA GLN A 52 11.10 3.66 -3.84
C GLN A 52 10.57 4.84 -4.69
N CYS A 53 11.39 5.40 -5.57
CA CYS A 53 10.96 6.42 -6.52
C CYS A 53 10.06 5.80 -7.59
N TYR A 54 8.75 5.85 -7.40
CA TYR A 54 7.77 5.27 -8.32
C TYR A 54 7.27 6.31 -9.31
N ALA A 55 7.11 5.98 -10.58
CA ALA A 55 6.28 6.76 -11.51
C ALA A 55 4.83 6.24 -11.49
N LYS A 56 4.69 4.91 -11.42
CA LYS A 56 3.42 4.21 -11.37
C LYS A 56 3.62 2.81 -10.79
N THR A 57 2.64 2.33 -10.02
CA THR A 57 2.56 0.90 -9.67
C THR A 57 1.18 0.38 -10.06
N THR A 58 1.15 -0.77 -10.73
CA THR A 58 -0.06 -1.52 -11.05
C THR A 58 0.01 -2.87 -10.37
N ILE A 59 -1.07 -3.27 -9.72
CA ILE A 59 -1.23 -4.57 -9.09
C ILE A 59 -2.42 -5.25 -9.72
N ILE A 60 -2.21 -6.41 -10.32
CA ILE A 60 -3.28 -7.32 -10.74
C ILE A 60 -3.50 -8.29 -9.57
N ILE A 61 -4.70 -8.24 -9.01
CA ILE A 61 -5.13 -9.15 -7.95
C ILE A 61 -5.75 -10.37 -8.62
N THR A 62 -5.07 -11.48 -8.52
CA THR A 62 -5.45 -12.76 -9.14
C THR A 62 -6.20 -13.65 -8.16
N THR A 63 -6.84 -14.70 -8.68
CA THR A 63 -7.60 -15.67 -7.88
C THR A 63 -6.78 -16.22 -6.71
N GLY A 64 -7.40 -16.18 -5.52
CA GLY A 64 -6.72 -16.46 -4.26
C GLY A 64 -5.97 -15.26 -3.68
N LEU A 65 -6.34 -14.04 -4.08
CA LEU A 65 -5.80 -12.76 -3.60
C LEU A 65 -4.30 -12.56 -3.84
N LYS A 66 -3.70 -13.25 -4.82
CA LYS A 66 -2.27 -13.04 -5.09
C LYS A 66 -2.05 -11.78 -5.91
N PHE A 67 -1.03 -11.02 -5.55
CA PHE A 67 -0.62 -9.81 -6.24
C PHE A 67 0.41 -10.14 -7.32
N SER A 68 0.11 -9.74 -8.55
CA SER A 68 1.11 -9.57 -9.60
C SER A 68 1.40 -8.08 -9.75
N VAL A 69 2.60 -7.66 -9.33
CA VAL A 69 2.96 -6.25 -9.22
C VAL A 69 3.86 -5.86 -10.38
N THR A 70 3.54 -4.73 -11.00
CA THR A 70 4.41 -4.01 -11.93
C THR A 70 4.66 -2.60 -11.39
N SER A 71 5.91 -2.28 -11.11
CA SER A 71 6.35 -0.95 -10.69
C SER A 71 7.20 -0.33 -11.79
N ASP A 72 6.69 0.76 -12.36
CA ASP A 72 7.46 1.68 -13.18
C ASP A 72 8.21 2.59 -12.20
N LEU A 73 9.53 2.41 -12.09
CA LEU A 73 10.39 3.26 -11.26
C LEU A 73 10.66 4.57 -11.99
N GLY A 74 10.42 5.68 -11.30
CA GLY A 74 10.76 7.03 -11.75
C GLY A 74 12.26 7.26 -11.81
N THR A 75 12.65 8.42 -12.32
CA THR A 75 14.06 8.82 -12.42
C THR A 75 14.48 9.52 -11.15
N LEU A 76 15.48 8.99 -10.44
CA LEU A 76 16.03 9.65 -9.26
C LEU A 76 17.16 10.60 -9.66
N ASN A 77 16.86 11.89 -9.71
CA ASN A 77 17.81 12.92 -10.14
C ASN A 77 18.75 13.33 -8.99
N GLY A 78 20.04 13.53 -9.29
CA GLY A 78 21.01 14.05 -8.33
C GLY A 78 21.48 13.08 -7.25
N ALA A 79 21.20 11.78 -7.37
CA ALA A 79 21.62 10.74 -6.42
C ALA A 79 22.34 9.57 -7.13
N PRO A 80 23.58 9.75 -7.60
CA PRO A 80 24.27 8.76 -8.43
C PRO A 80 24.65 7.47 -7.68
N ASN A 81 24.86 7.51 -6.36
CA ASN A 81 25.30 6.37 -5.56
C ASN A 81 24.24 5.95 -4.53
N THR A 82 24.29 4.69 -4.11
CA THR A 82 23.45 4.20 -3.00
C THR A 82 23.70 5.01 -1.72
N GLY A 83 22.62 5.46 -1.09
CA GLY A 83 22.62 6.33 0.08
C GLY A 83 22.51 7.82 -0.25
N ASP A 84 22.76 8.22 -1.50
CA ASP A 84 22.61 9.62 -1.91
C ASP A 84 21.14 10.05 -1.87
N LYS A 85 20.92 11.32 -1.51
CA LYS A 85 19.61 11.98 -1.60
C LYS A 85 19.51 12.84 -2.85
N GLY A 86 18.40 12.72 -3.55
CA GLY A 86 18.12 13.42 -4.79
C GLY A 86 16.69 13.97 -4.84
N THR A 87 16.13 14.00 -6.05
CA THR A 87 14.71 14.30 -6.29
C THR A 87 14.12 13.23 -7.18
N CYS A 88 13.07 12.57 -6.70
CA CYS A 88 12.31 11.63 -7.50
C CYS A 88 11.51 12.37 -8.58
N ASP A 89 11.73 12.02 -9.84
CA ASP A 89 10.89 12.43 -10.95
C ASP A 89 9.91 11.30 -11.32
N HIS A 90 8.65 11.52 -10.93
CA HIS A 90 7.54 10.61 -11.18
C HIS A 90 7.07 10.59 -12.65
N ASN A 91 7.52 11.51 -13.50
CA ASN A 91 7.06 11.63 -14.88
C ASN A 91 7.95 10.89 -15.88
N THR A 92 9.19 10.59 -15.49
CA THR A 92 10.18 9.94 -16.35
C THR A 92 10.51 8.55 -15.81
N VAL A 93 10.08 7.50 -16.51
CA VAL A 93 10.37 6.12 -16.12
C VAL A 93 11.83 5.78 -16.41
N ALA A 94 12.59 5.40 -15.38
CA ALA A 94 13.97 4.94 -15.51
C ALA A 94 14.06 3.43 -15.73
N SER A 95 13.19 2.65 -15.08
CA SER A 95 13.18 1.19 -15.22
C SER A 95 11.83 0.59 -14.81
N VAL A 96 11.59 -0.66 -15.18
CA VAL A 96 10.40 -1.42 -14.78
C VAL A 96 10.83 -2.63 -13.93
N ARG A 97 10.04 -2.93 -12.91
CA ARG A 97 10.19 -4.09 -12.03
C ARG A 97 8.89 -4.84 -11.92
N THR A 98 8.98 -6.16 -11.97
CA THR A 98 7.83 -7.05 -11.77
C THR A 98 8.17 -8.08 -10.70
N PHE A 99 7.18 -8.40 -9.87
CA PHE A 99 7.30 -9.41 -8.84
C PHE A 99 5.92 -9.90 -8.43
N ASP A 100 5.83 -11.19 -8.12
CA ASP A 100 4.58 -11.85 -7.74
C ASP A 100 4.62 -12.27 -6.27
N SER A 101 3.52 -12.03 -5.56
CA SER A 101 3.37 -12.54 -4.21
C SER A 101 3.17 -14.05 -4.25
N THR A 102 3.78 -14.77 -3.31
CA THR A 102 3.47 -16.16 -3.06
C THR A 102 2.14 -16.31 -2.30
N THR A 103 1.88 -15.37 -1.37
CA THR A 103 0.67 -15.32 -0.55
C THR A 103 0.35 -13.87 -0.18
N VAL A 104 -0.95 -13.58 -0.03
CA VAL A 104 -1.45 -12.35 0.61
C VAL A 104 -2.45 -12.77 1.67
N ALA A 105 -2.26 -12.27 2.89
CA ALA A 105 -3.15 -12.51 4.01
C ALA A 105 -3.90 -11.23 4.39
N ILE A 106 -5.20 -11.36 4.63
CA ILE A 106 -6.07 -10.34 5.22
C ILE A 106 -6.52 -10.84 6.59
N ASP A 107 -6.32 -10.03 7.62
CA ASP A 107 -6.65 -10.35 9.01
C ASP A 107 -7.24 -9.12 9.72
N ASN A 108 -7.75 -9.32 10.95
CA ASN A 108 -8.20 -8.26 11.86
C ASN A 108 -9.11 -7.18 11.23
N VAL A 109 -10.05 -7.60 10.37
CA VAL A 109 -10.97 -6.69 9.68
C VAL A 109 -11.87 -5.99 10.70
N ALA A 110 -11.85 -4.65 10.71
CA ALA A 110 -12.69 -3.83 11.55
C ALA A 110 -14.18 -4.04 11.21
N LYS A 111 -15.03 -4.08 12.23
CA LYS A 111 -16.47 -4.39 12.09
C LYS A 111 -17.23 -3.40 11.18
N ASP A 112 -16.71 -2.19 11.07
CA ASP A 112 -17.22 -1.09 10.24
C ASP A 112 -16.57 -1.03 8.85
N GLY A 113 -15.65 -1.96 8.52
CA GLY A 113 -14.92 -1.99 7.24
C GLY A 113 -13.93 -0.85 7.05
N SER A 114 -13.62 -0.09 8.11
CA SER A 114 -12.71 1.06 8.03
C SER A 114 -11.24 0.67 7.88
N CYS A 115 -10.86 -0.55 8.24
CA CYS A 115 -9.49 -1.03 8.26
C CYS A 115 -9.43 -2.56 8.24
N PHE A 116 -8.41 -3.13 7.59
CA PHE A 116 -8.00 -4.52 7.75
C PHE A 116 -6.47 -4.63 7.71
N ASP A 117 -5.91 -5.61 8.43
CA ASP A 117 -4.49 -5.91 8.35
C ASP A 117 -4.22 -6.64 7.04
N ILE A 118 -3.11 -6.29 6.39
CA ILE A 118 -2.66 -6.94 5.17
C ILE A 118 -1.18 -7.34 5.29
N THR A 119 -0.86 -8.54 4.80
CA THR A 119 0.52 -9.03 4.69
C THR A 119 0.72 -9.69 3.33
N ALA A 120 1.56 -9.12 2.49
CA ALA A 120 1.94 -9.68 1.19
C ALA A 120 3.35 -10.29 1.29
N THR A 121 3.47 -11.58 0.97
CA THR A 121 4.75 -12.31 0.97
C THR A 121 5.23 -12.49 -0.46
N TYR A 122 6.48 -12.15 -0.72
CA TYR A 122 7.15 -12.29 -2.01
C TYR A 122 8.38 -13.18 -1.86
N SER A 123 9.00 -13.56 -2.98
CA SER A 123 10.31 -14.22 -2.94
C SER A 123 11.36 -13.23 -2.40
N GLY A 124 11.88 -13.50 -1.20
CA GLY A 124 12.98 -12.74 -0.59
C GLY A 124 12.57 -11.57 0.31
N PHE A 125 11.30 -11.17 0.34
CA PHE A 125 10.83 -10.10 1.24
C PHE A 125 9.32 -10.19 1.52
N LYS A 126 8.87 -9.47 2.56
CA LYS A 126 7.44 -9.29 2.85
C LYS A 126 7.13 -7.83 3.09
N GLN A 127 5.89 -7.47 2.77
CA GLN A 127 5.29 -6.19 3.10
C GLN A 127 4.12 -6.43 4.03
N GLU A 128 4.05 -5.66 5.11
CA GLU A 128 3.01 -5.78 6.11
C GLU A 128 2.50 -4.41 6.53
N GLY A 129 1.22 -4.35 6.91
CA GLY A 129 0.56 -3.08 7.11
C GLY A 129 -0.91 -3.19 7.43
N ARG A 130 -1.59 -2.09 7.14
CA ARG A 130 -3.03 -1.93 7.21
C ARG A 130 -3.55 -1.34 5.91
N ALA A 131 -4.78 -1.68 5.57
CA ALA A 131 -5.43 -1.24 4.36
C ALA A 131 -6.91 -0.93 4.58
N MET A 132 -7.49 -0.18 3.65
CA MET A 132 -8.92 0.09 3.62
C MET A 132 -9.41 0.19 2.18
N ILE A 133 -10.67 -0.20 1.96
CA ILE A 133 -11.37 0.09 0.70
C ILE A 133 -12.39 1.19 0.99
N SER A 134 -12.40 2.22 0.15
CA SER A 134 -13.39 3.30 0.25
C SER A 134 -14.81 2.74 0.12
N ALA A 135 -15.78 3.37 0.78
CA ALA A 135 -17.16 2.86 0.78
C ALA A 135 -17.80 2.77 -0.62
N ASP A 136 -17.31 3.54 -1.59
CA ASP A 136 -17.74 3.49 -3.00
C ASP A 136 -17.01 2.42 -3.83
N GLY A 137 -16.07 1.68 -3.24
CA GLY A 137 -15.31 0.62 -3.89
C GLY A 137 -14.31 1.10 -4.95
N LYS A 138 -14.00 2.41 -4.99
CA LYS A 138 -13.13 2.95 -6.04
C LYS A 138 -11.67 3.06 -5.64
N THR A 139 -11.39 3.10 -4.33
CA THR A 139 -10.04 3.32 -3.81
C THR A 139 -9.66 2.21 -2.84
N LEU A 140 -8.49 1.63 -3.04
CA LEU A 140 -7.78 0.81 -2.06
C LEU A 140 -6.62 1.65 -1.51
N LYS A 141 -6.62 1.94 -0.21
CA LYS A 141 -5.46 2.56 0.46
C LYS A 141 -4.70 1.49 1.20
N MET A 142 -3.38 1.46 1.04
CA MET A 142 -2.50 0.54 1.75
C MET A 142 -1.36 1.33 2.39
N GLU A 143 -1.19 1.17 3.69
CA GLU A 143 -0.02 1.68 4.40
C GLU A 143 0.83 0.47 4.77
N LEU A 144 1.84 0.21 3.94
CA LEU A 144 2.69 -0.97 4.02
C LEU A 144 4.09 -0.57 4.46
N PHE A 145 4.79 -1.51 5.09
CA PHE A 145 6.20 -1.43 5.47
C PHE A 145 6.86 -2.78 5.21
N PHE A 146 8.19 -2.81 4.99
CA PHE A 146 8.89 -4.09 4.94
C PHE A 146 8.90 -4.77 6.31
N GLU A 147 8.78 -6.11 6.30
CA GLU A 147 8.71 -6.92 7.53
C GLU A 147 9.85 -6.59 8.50
N GLY A 148 9.48 -6.41 9.77
CA GLY A 148 10.42 -6.12 10.86
C GLY A 148 11.03 -4.71 10.85
N GLN A 149 10.62 -3.82 9.95
CA GLN A 149 11.08 -2.42 9.95
C GLN A 149 10.22 -1.48 10.81
N ALA A 150 8.94 -1.81 10.98
CA ALA A 150 7.93 -0.95 11.56
C ALA A 150 7.16 -1.61 12.71
N THR A 151 6.68 -0.82 13.66
CA THR A 151 5.64 -1.19 14.64
C THR A 151 4.52 -0.14 14.61
N GLY A 152 3.35 -0.43 15.18
CA GLY A 152 2.24 0.52 15.21
C GLY A 152 1.52 0.71 13.86
N HIS A 153 1.74 -0.20 12.91
CA HIS A 153 1.23 -0.12 11.54
C HIS A 153 0.01 -1.03 11.28
N ARG A 154 -0.55 -1.64 12.33
CA ARG A 154 -1.74 -2.51 12.23
C ARG A 154 -3.01 -1.73 12.54
N CYS A 155 -4.16 -2.28 12.19
CA CYS A 155 -5.47 -1.67 12.46
C CYS A 155 -5.77 -1.52 13.95
N ALA A 156 -5.20 -2.39 14.78
CA ALA A 156 -5.30 -2.28 16.24
C ALA A 156 -4.61 -1.01 16.78
N ASP A 157 -3.61 -0.49 16.05
CA ASP A 157 -2.85 0.70 16.42
C ASP A 157 -3.43 1.98 15.81
N GLY A 158 -4.50 1.90 15.02
CA GLY A 158 -5.17 3.04 14.42
C GLY A 158 -5.59 2.82 12.97
N ALA A 159 -6.38 3.77 12.46
CA ALA A 159 -6.80 3.79 11.06
C ALA A 159 -5.62 3.95 10.10
N VAL A 160 -5.83 3.62 8.82
CA VAL A 160 -4.84 3.85 7.76
C VAL A 160 -4.36 5.31 7.76
N GLY A 161 -3.05 5.53 7.83
CA GLY A 161 -2.41 6.84 7.94
C GLY A 161 -2.36 7.45 9.35
N ALA A 162 -2.77 6.71 10.39
CA ALA A 162 -2.63 7.17 11.77
C ALA A 162 -1.15 7.32 12.16
N LYS A 163 -0.84 8.38 12.92
CA LYS A 163 0.51 8.70 13.41
C LYS A 163 0.93 7.83 14.61
N THR A 164 0.83 6.53 14.44
CA THR A 164 1.20 5.51 15.44
C THR A 164 2.40 4.68 15.03
N VAL A 165 2.85 4.82 13.78
CA VAL A 165 3.98 4.07 13.25
C VAL A 165 5.29 4.54 13.85
N THR A 166 6.11 3.57 14.24
CA THR A 166 7.51 3.75 14.61
C THR A 166 8.37 2.95 13.65
N LEU A 167 9.40 3.57 13.06
CA LEU A 167 10.41 2.91 12.21
C LEU A 167 11.72 2.83 12.96
N LYS A 168 12.27 1.61 13.10
CA LYS A 168 13.54 1.36 13.80
C LYS A 168 13.65 2.05 15.18
N GLY A 169 12.53 2.08 15.92
CA GLY A 169 12.45 2.69 17.25
C GLY A 169 12.23 4.20 17.29
N ALA A 170 12.15 4.89 16.15
CA ALA A 170 11.84 6.32 16.07
C ALA A 170 10.43 6.56 15.48
N ALA A 171 9.75 7.61 15.96
CA ALA A 171 8.45 8.00 15.40
C ALA A 171 8.56 8.29 13.90
N PHE A 172 7.68 7.69 13.10
CA PHE A 172 7.64 7.91 11.67
C PHE A 172 7.00 9.27 11.37
N THR A 173 7.68 10.10 10.58
CA THR A 173 7.22 11.46 10.23
C THR A 173 6.88 11.61 8.75
N GLY A 174 7.10 10.58 7.94
CA GLY A 174 6.78 10.56 6.52
C GLY A 174 5.32 10.22 6.26
N ASP A 175 5.00 10.06 4.98
CA ASP A 175 3.72 9.50 4.52
C ASP A 175 4.00 8.17 3.81
N ALA A 176 3.35 7.09 4.25
CA ALA A 176 3.48 5.76 3.64
C ALA A 176 2.16 5.26 3.03
N VAL A 177 1.11 6.11 2.99
CA VAL A 177 -0.22 5.71 2.51
C VAL A 177 -0.23 5.69 0.99
N GLN A 178 -0.11 4.49 0.43
CA GLN A 178 -0.21 4.24 -0.99
C GLN A 178 -1.68 4.20 -1.39
N VAL A 179 -2.09 5.09 -2.29
CA VAL A 179 -3.47 5.16 -2.77
C VAL A 179 -3.56 4.46 -4.13
N TYR A 180 -4.44 3.47 -4.23
CA TYR A 180 -4.65 2.76 -5.48
C TYR A 180 -6.07 2.95 -5.97
N GLN A 181 -6.21 3.38 -7.22
CA GLN A 181 -7.47 3.41 -7.93
C GLN A 181 -7.82 2.00 -8.37
N ILE A 182 -9.02 1.53 -8.02
CA ILE A 182 -9.54 0.22 -8.39
C ILE A 182 -10.22 0.34 -9.75
N ALA A 183 -9.74 -0.43 -10.74
CA ALA A 183 -10.38 -0.47 -12.05
C ALA A 183 -11.83 -0.94 -11.90
N THR A 184 -12.77 -0.15 -12.42
CA THR A 184 -14.15 -0.59 -12.55
C THR A 184 -14.17 -1.74 -13.55
N SER A 185 -14.72 -2.88 -13.14
CA SER A 185 -14.99 -3.98 -14.08
C SER A 185 -15.91 -3.45 -15.18
N SER A 186 -15.45 -3.54 -16.43
CA SER A 186 -16.22 -3.25 -17.64
C SER A 186 -17.40 -4.18 -17.81
#